data_AF-V9GBP0-F1
#
_entry.id   AF-V9GBP0-F1
#
_cell.length_a   1.000
_cell.length_b   1.000
_cell.length_c   1.000
_cell.angle_alpha   90.00
_cell.angle_beta   90.00
_cell.angle_gamma   90.00
#
_symmetry.space_group_name_H-M   'P 1'
#
loop_
_entity.id
_entity.type
_entity.pdbx_description
1 polymer ?
#
loop_
_entity_poly.entity_id
_entity_poly.type
_entity_poly.pdbx_seq_one_letter_code
_entity_poly.pdbx_strand_id
1 'polypeptide(L)'
;MLGHVNNVSYFMYFEQGRIEYFENLGLIESLFSNQYVSVVADLECQYLAQLYLKDQMKLRVKVAEIGRSSMDVQYAIVVEDRLKAAGRGNIVLVDTATGKSTPIPETAREAISTFEGRSF
;
A
#
# COMPACT_ATOMS: atom_id res chain seq x y z
N MET A 1 1.03 25.08 -14.30
CA MET A 1 0.44 23.80 -13.84
C MET A 1 -0.88 23.62 -14.59
N LEU A 2 -1.10 22.51 -15.30
CA LEU A 2 -2.25 22.29 -16.19
C LEU A 2 -3.56 21.94 -15.44
N GLY A 3 -3.65 22.27 -14.14
CA GLY A 3 -4.82 22.01 -13.29
C GLY A 3 -4.99 20.56 -12.81
N HIS A 4 -4.24 19.61 -13.38
CA HIS A 4 -4.23 18.22 -12.92
C HIS A 4 -3.30 18.01 -11.72
N VAL A 5 -3.55 16.94 -10.97
CA VAL A 5 -2.71 16.49 -9.86
C VAL A 5 -1.29 16.18 -10.33
N ASN A 6 -0.30 16.53 -9.51
CA ASN A 6 1.11 16.25 -9.79
C ASN A 6 1.39 14.75 -9.70
N ASN A 7 2.30 14.25 -10.54
CA ASN A 7 2.65 12.83 -10.62
C ASN A 7 3.17 12.26 -9.28
N VAL A 8 3.90 13.06 -8.49
CA VAL A 8 4.43 12.66 -7.17
C VAL A 8 3.31 12.46 -6.13
N SER A 9 2.23 13.24 -6.23
CA SER A 9 1.12 13.19 -5.27
C SER A 9 0.43 11.82 -5.22
N TYR A 10 0.46 11.06 -6.31
CA TYR A 10 -0.12 9.71 -6.36
C TYR A 10 0.56 8.76 -5.37
N PHE A 11 1.88 8.87 -5.22
CA PHE A 11 2.63 8.03 -4.28
C PHE A 11 2.32 8.39 -2.82
N MET A 12 2.07 9.67 -2.53
CA MET A 12 1.57 10.09 -1.21
C MET A 12 0.18 9.50 -0.93
N TYR A 13 -0.71 9.46 -1.93
CA TYR A 13 -2.01 8.82 -1.77
C TYR A 13 -1.87 7.32 -1.52
N PHE A 14 -1.00 6.63 -2.27
CA PHE A 14 -0.74 5.20 -2.07
C PHE A 14 -0.19 4.90 -0.68
N GLU A 15 0.72 5.73 -0.18
CA GLU A 15 1.22 5.63 1.20
C GLU A 15 0.10 5.79 2.22
N GLN A 16 -0.70 6.86 2.11
CA GLN A 16 -1.80 7.10 3.03
C GLN A 16 -2.81 5.94 3.02
N GLY A 17 -3.25 5.49 1.84
CA GLY A 17 -4.18 4.37 1.74
C GLY A 17 -3.61 3.06 2.27
N ARG A 18 -2.31 2.82 2.12
CA ARG A 18 -1.64 1.64 2.70
C ARG A 18 -1.59 1.71 4.23
N ILE A 19 -1.29 2.88 4.79
CA ILE A 19 -1.31 3.09 6.24
C ILE A 19 -2.72 2.86 6.79
N GLU A 20 -3.74 3.47 6.18
CA GLU A 20 -5.15 3.28 6.57
C GLU A 20 -5.58 1.82 6.43
N TYR A 21 -5.14 1.11 5.38
CA TYR A 21 -5.36 -0.32 5.24
C TYR A 21 -4.80 -1.08 6.45
N PHE A 22 -3.51 -0.91 6.77
CA PHE A 22 -2.89 -1.64 7.88
C PHE A 22 -3.47 -1.25 9.26
N GLU A 23 -3.83 0.02 9.44
CA GLU A 23 -4.48 0.51 10.66
C GLU A 23 -5.84 -0.14 10.88
N ASN A 24 -6.68 -0.22 9.84
CA ASN A 24 -8.00 -0.87 9.92
C ASN A 24 -7.92 -2.38 10.23
N LEU A 25 -6.79 -3.02 9.91
CA LEU A 25 -6.53 -4.41 10.26
C LEU A 25 -5.84 -4.57 11.63
N GLY A 26 -5.55 -3.47 12.35
CA GLY A 26 -4.86 -3.52 13.64
C GLY A 26 -3.39 -3.89 13.55
N LEU A 27 -2.75 -3.66 12.40
CA LEU A 27 -1.40 -4.15 12.09
C LEU A 27 -0.28 -3.13 12.33
N ILE A 28 -0.58 -1.93 12.82
CA ILE A 28 0.44 -0.88 13.03
C ILE A 28 1.56 -1.39 13.93
N GLU A 29 1.27 -2.00 15.08
CA GLU A 29 2.33 -2.51 15.97
C GLU A 29 3.13 -3.68 15.35
N SER A 30 2.49 -4.49 14.50
CA SER A 30 3.15 -5.63 13.84
C SER A 30 4.07 -5.20 12.68
N LEU A 31 3.85 -4.02 12.11
CA LEU A 31 4.50 -3.56 10.88
C LEU A 31 5.32 -2.26 11.04
N PHE A 32 5.07 -1.51 12.11
CA PHE A 32 5.61 -0.18 12.42
C PHE A 32 5.76 0.00 13.95
N SER A 33 6.73 -0.69 14.53
CA SER A 33 7.10 -0.58 15.95
C SER A 33 8.58 -0.21 16.10
N ASN A 34 9.06 -0.16 17.35
CA ASN A 34 10.49 0.03 17.60
C ASN A 34 11.34 -1.14 17.08
N GLN A 35 10.76 -2.33 16.86
CA GLN A 35 11.47 -3.51 16.36
C GLN A 35 11.34 -3.67 14.85
N TYR A 36 10.20 -3.27 14.27
CA TYR A 36 9.88 -3.52 12.87
C TYR A 36 9.47 -2.27 12.15
N VAL A 37 9.94 -2.10 10.92
CA VAL A 37 9.50 -1.03 10.02
C VAL A 37 9.25 -1.57 8.63
N SER A 38 8.11 -1.21 8.06
CA SER A 38 7.80 -1.49 6.66
C SER A 38 8.45 -0.46 5.75
N VAL A 39 9.31 -0.91 4.85
CA VAL A 39 10.06 -0.09 3.90
C VAL A 39 9.55 -0.33 2.49
N VAL A 40 9.32 0.74 1.74
CA VAL A 40 8.96 0.65 0.31
C VAL A 40 10.22 0.31 -0.49
N ALA A 41 10.32 -0.90 -1.03
CA ALA A 41 11.45 -1.35 -1.83
C ALA A 41 11.27 -1.04 -3.32
N ASP A 42 10.02 -1.00 -3.80
CA ASP A 42 9.64 -0.66 -5.17
C ASP A 42 8.26 0.01 -5.16
N LEU A 43 8.04 0.96 -6.05
CA LEU A 43 6.76 1.66 -6.19
C LEU A 43 6.57 2.18 -7.62
N GLU A 44 5.48 1.77 -8.24
CA GLU A 44 5.12 2.15 -9.61
C GLU A 44 3.70 2.74 -9.67
N CYS A 45 3.50 3.63 -10.65
CA CYS A 45 2.21 4.23 -10.95
C CYS A 45 2.01 4.34 -12.46
N GLN A 46 0.91 3.77 -12.95
CA GLN A 46 0.42 3.95 -14.31
C GLN A 46 -0.64 5.05 -14.30
N TYR A 47 -0.36 6.16 -14.99
CA TYR A 47 -1.27 7.31 -15.12
C TYR A 47 -2.16 7.11 -16.35
N LEU A 48 -3.39 6.61 -16.15
CA LEU A 48 -4.28 6.22 -17.24
C LEU A 48 -5.14 7.40 -17.74
N ALA A 49 -5.51 8.31 -16.84
CA ALA A 49 -6.24 9.52 -17.18
C ALA A 49 -5.95 10.63 -16.16
N GLN A 50 -6.18 11.89 -16.57
CA GLN A 50 -5.98 13.04 -15.68
C GLN A 50 -6.92 12.97 -14.47
N LEU A 51 -6.35 13.29 -13.30
CA LEU A 51 -7.03 13.52 -12.03
C LEU A 51 -6.95 15.01 -11.70
N TYR A 52 -8.03 15.60 -11.25
CA TYR A 52 -8.11 17.02 -10.90
C TYR A 52 -8.40 17.22 -9.41
N LEU A 53 -8.04 18.39 -8.87
CA LEU A 53 -8.18 18.70 -7.44
C LEU A 53 -9.61 18.56 -6.90
N LYS A 54 -10.62 18.77 -7.75
CA LYS A 54 -12.04 18.68 -7.36
C LYS A 54 -12.66 17.29 -7.61
N ASP A 55 -11.90 16.35 -8.16
CA ASP A 55 -12.39 15.00 -8.40
C ASP A 55 -12.63 14.30 -7.06
N GLN A 56 -13.81 13.70 -6.91
CA GLN A 56 -14.12 12.83 -5.78
C GLN A 56 -13.53 11.45 -6.05
N MET A 57 -12.24 11.29 -5.73
CA MET A 57 -11.53 10.04 -5.96
C MET A 57 -11.75 9.03 -4.83
N LYS A 58 -11.81 7.75 -5.19
CA LYS A 58 -11.72 6.61 -4.27
C LYS A 58 -10.38 5.93 -4.52
N LEU A 59 -9.56 5.85 -3.47
CA LEU A 59 -8.38 4.98 -3.47
C LEU A 59 -8.81 3.59 -2.99
N ARG A 60 -8.46 2.57 -3.76
CA ARG A 60 -8.57 1.17 -3.37
C ARG A 60 -7.16 0.63 -3.16
N VAL A 61 -7.00 -0.13 -2.09
CA VAL A 61 -5.75 -0.77 -1.71
C VAL A 61 -6.05 -2.24 -1.44
N LYS A 62 -5.18 -3.12 -1.92
CA LYS A 62 -5.24 -4.55 -1.60
C LYS A 62 -3.84 -5.14 -1.52
N VAL A 63 -3.67 -6.19 -0.74
CA VAL A 63 -2.46 -7.01 -0.78
C VAL A 63 -2.62 -8.09 -1.84
N ALA A 64 -1.74 -8.09 -2.83
CA ALA A 64 -1.74 -9.00 -3.97
C ALA A 64 -0.94 -10.29 -3.71
N GLU A 65 0.15 -10.23 -2.96
CA GLU A 65 0.95 -11.40 -2.56
C GLU A 65 1.66 -11.12 -1.23
N ILE A 66 1.94 -12.17 -0.45
CA ILE A 66 2.77 -12.08 0.76
C ILE A 66 3.88 -13.13 0.67
N GLY A 67 5.10 -12.68 0.46
CA GLY A 67 6.30 -13.52 0.50
C GLY A 67 6.76 -13.80 1.93
N ARG A 68 8.02 -14.20 2.10
CA ARG A 68 8.61 -14.40 3.45
C ARG A 68 8.68 -13.08 4.22
N SER A 69 9.27 -12.05 3.62
CA SER A 69 9.60 -10.76 4.28
C SER A 69 9.04 -9.55 3.55
N SER A 70 8.16 -9.75 2.58
CA SER A 70 7.61 -8.68 1.76
C SER A 70 6.17 -8.92 1.36
N MET A 71 5.48 -7.84 1.03
CA MET A 71 4.10 -7.81 0.57
C MET A 71 4.03 -7.00 -0.72
N ASP A 72 3.43 -7.57 -1.76
CA ASP A 72 3.06 -6.82 -2.96
C ASP A 72 1.69 -6.20 -2.75
N VAL A 73 1.62 -4.87 -2.78
CA VAL A 73 0.40 -4.08 -2.58
C VAL A 73 -0.01 -3.46 -3.91
N GLN A 74 -1.29 -3.55 -4.25
CA GLN A 74 -1.87 -2.93 -5.45
C GLN A 74 -2.78 -1.76 -5.07
N TYR A 75 -2.73 -0.71 -5.89
CA TYR A 75 -3.48 0.52 -5.72
C TYR A 75 -4.32 0.81 -6.96
N ALA A 76 -5.52 1.33 -6.75
CA ALA A 76 -6.36 1.84 -7.83
C ALA A 76 -7.04 3.15 -7.41
N ILE A 77 -6.86 4.19 -8.22
CA ILE A 77 -7.56 5.46 -8.05
C ILE A 77 -8.71 5.50 -9.05
N VAL A 78 -9.92 5.63 -8.51
CA VAL A 78 -11.18 5.59 -9.28
C VAL A 78 -11.94 6.89 -9.07
N VAL A 79 -12.43 7.49 -10.16
CA VAL A 79 -13.32 8.66 -10.15
C VAL A 79 -14.52 8.33 -11.04
N GLU A 80 -15.73 8.45 -10.52
CA GLU A 80 -16.97 8.12 -11.26
C GLU A 80 -16.90 6.75 -11.95
N ASP A 81 -16.43 5.73 -11.20
CA ASP A 81 -16.24 4.35 -11.66
C ASP A 81 -15.24 4.16 -12.82
N ARG A 82 -14.45 5.19 -13.14
CA ARG A 82 -13.35 5.12 -14.12
C ARG A 82 -12.00 5.05 -13.41
N LEU A 83 -11.19 4.09 -13.81
CA LEU A 83 -9.81 3.96 -13.34
C LEU A 83 -8.96 5.11 -13.90
N LYS A 84 -8.45 5.96 -13.01
CA LYS A 84 -7.58 7.10 -13.36
C LYS A 84 -6.11 6.73 -13.25
N ALA A 85 -5.76 5.91 -12.27
CA ALA A 85 -4.42 5.37 -12.10
C ALA A 85 -4.44 4.01 -11.43
N ALA A 86 -3.45 3.19 -11.76
CA ALA A 86 -3.14 1.94 -11.07
C ALA A 86 -1.71 2.00 -10.54
N GLY A 87 -1.46 1.39 -9.40
CA GLY A 87 -0.11 1.32 -8.83
C GLY A 87 0.17 -0.05 -8.24
N ARG A 88 1.46 -0.33 -8.06
CA ARG A 88 1.96 -1.48 -7.32
C ARG A 88 3.11 -1.00 -6.44
N GLY A 89 3.23 -1.57 -5.25
CA GLY A 89 4.39 -1.34 -4.40
C GLY A 89 4.81 -2.63 -3.69
N ASN A 90 6.11 -2.86 -3.64
CA ASN A 90 6.69 -3.95 -2.86
C ASN A 90 7.13 -3.41 -1.50
N ILE A 91 6.53 -3.92 -0.43
CA ILE A 91 6.73 -3.46 0.94
C ILE A 91 7.52 -4.53 1.69
N VAL A 92 8.73 -4.21 2.13
CA VAL A 92 9.62 -5.14 2.84
C VAL A 92 9.57 -4.81 4.32
N LEU A 93 9.34 -5.82 5.16
CA LEU A 93 9.47 -5.67 6.61
C LEU A 93 10.94 -5.80 7.01
N VAL A 94 11.42 -4.80 7.73
CA VAL A 94 12.82 -4.69 8.15
C VAL A 94 12.88 -4.69 9.67
N ASP A 95 13.79 -5.48 10.22
CA ASP A 95 14.17 -5.40 11.64
C ASP A 95 15.04 -4.15 11.83
N THR A 96 14.58 -3.24 12.67
CA THR A 96 15.20 -1.91 12.87
C THR A 96 16.58 -1.98 13.50
N ALA A 97 16.85 -3.00 14.32
CA ALA A 97 18.13 -3.17 14.99
C ALA A 97 19.22 -3.65 14.02
N THR A 98 18.87 -4.50 13.05
CA THR A 98 19.81 -5.10 12.10
C THR A 98 19.81 -4.42 10.73
N GLY A 99 18.76 -3.67 10.39
CA GLY A 99 18.54 -3.09 9.06
C GLY A 99 18.28 -4.15 7.98
N LYS A 100 17.96 -5.39 8.35
CA LYS A 100 17.75 -6.51 7.43
C LYS A 100 16.29 -6.90 7.33
N SER A 101 15.91 -7.47 6.17
CA SER A 101 14.57 -8.02 5.97
C SER A 101 14.26 -9.14 6.98
N THR A 102 13.08 -9.11 7.59
CA THR A 102 12.62 -10.10 8.56
C THR A 102 11.28 -10.71 8.12
N PRO A 103 10.93 -11.95 8.53
CA PRO A 103 9.66 -12.54 8.15
C PRO A 103 8.45 -11.70 8.56
N ILE A 104 7.43 -11.63 7.70
CA ILE A 104 6.14 -11.04 8.05
C ILE A 104 5.52 -11.87 9.19
N PRO A 105 5.08 -11.24 10.30
CA PRO A 105 4.42 -11.96 11.39
C PRO A 105 3.20 -12.74 10.91
N GLU A 106 3.02 -13.96 11.41
CA GLU A 106 1.90 -14.80 10.99
C GLU A 106 0.54 -14.16 11.31
N THR A 107 0.45 -13.46 12.44
CA THR A 107 -0.74 -12.68 12.82
C THR A 107 -1.12 -11.63 11.76
N ALA A 108 -0.13 -11.00 11.12
CA ALA A 108 -0.37 -10.05 10.03
C ALA A 108 -0.83 -10.78 8.76
N ARG A 109 -0.21 -11.92 8.43
CA ARG A 109 -0.62 -12.76 7.29
C ARG A 109 -2.07 -13.23 7.46
N GLU A 110 -2.45 -13.69 8.64
CA GLU A 110 -3.80 -14.16 8.95
C GLU A 110 -4.85 -13.03 8.89
N ALA A 111 -4.54 -11.86 9.45
CA ALA A 111 -5.42 -10.69 9.39
C ALA A 111 -5.66 -10.24 7.95
N ILE A 112 -4.60 -10.17 7.14
CA ILE A 112 -4.70 -9.82 5.72
C ILE A 112 -5.47 -10.90 4.94
N SER A 113 -5.19 -12.18 5.21
CA SER A 113 -5.90 -13.31 4.58
C SER A 113 -7.40 -13.24 4.82
N THR A 114 -7.79 -12.95 6.06
CA THR A 114 -9.19 -12.82 6.47
C THR A 114 -9.87 -11.64 5.78
N PHE A 115 -9.20 -10.49 5.74
CA PHE A 115 -9.73 -9.28 5.11
C PHE A 115 -9.89 -9.43 3.59
N GLU A 116 -8.89 -10.02 2.92
CA GLU A 116 -8.88 -10.24 1.46
C GLU A 116 -9.73 -11.46 1.04
N GLY A 117 -10.23 -12.24 2.00
CA GLY A 117 -11.05 -13.44 1.73
C GLY A 117 -10.28 -14.56 1.02
N ARG A 118 -8.96 -14.68 1.25
CA ARG A 118 -8.12 -15.73 0.66
C ARG A 118 -6.91 -16.06 1.53
N SER A 119 -6.32 -17.23 1.35
CA SER A 119 -5.07 -17.60 2.02
C SER A 119 -3.86 -17.00 1.29
N PHE A 120 -2.88 -16.55 2.05
CA PHE A 120 -1.54 -16.17 1.58
C PHE A 120 -0.46 -17.09 2.16
#